data_AF-C5DWY1-F1
#
_entry.id   AF-C5DWY1-F1
#
_cell.length_a   1.000
_cell.length_b   1.000
_cell.length_c   1.000
_cell.angle_alpha   90.00
_cell.angle_beta   90.00
_cell.angle_gamma   90.00
#
_symmetry.space_group_name_H-M   'P 1'
#
loop_
_entity.id
_entity.type
_entity.pdbx_description
1 polymer ?
#
loop_
_entity_poly.entity_id
_entity_poly.type
_entity_poly.pdbx_seq_one_letter_code
_entity_poly.pdbx_strand_id
1 'polypeptide(L)' 'MAPPTPILTSEQVSRERERVQILKEKNKCELKSLTQHLCHAEAPGEYICVPFKRVFEKCLGHALEVTDADTNDIQGS' A
#
# COMPACT_ATOMS: atom_id res chain seq x y z
N MET A 1 5.65 11.67 16.07
CA MET A 1 6.55 11.30 14.97
C MET A 1 6.27 9.84 14.66
N ALA A 2 6.02 9.47 13.40
CA ALA A 2 5.90 8.07 13.02
C ALA A 2 7.30 7.43 13.01
N PRO A 3 7.43 6.15 13.40
CA PRO A 3 8.71 5.47 13.33
C PRO A 3 9.20 5.39 11.87
N PRO A 4 10.53 5.35 11.65
CA PRO A 4 11.07 5.18 10.31
C PRO A 4 10.57 3.87 9.71
N THR A 5 10.16 3.91 8.44
CA THR A 5 9.74 2.72 7.70
C THR A 5 10.94 1.78 7.51
N PRO A 6 10.84 0.50 7.91
CA PRO A 6 11.95 -0.43 7.76
C PRO A 6 12.22 -0.72 6.28
N ILE A 7 13.51 -0.71 5.89
CA ILE A 7 13.95 -1.12 4.56
C ILE A 7 14.21 -2.63 4.61
N LEU A 8 13.51 -3.38 3.76
CA LEU A 8 13.61 -4.84 3.71
C LEU A 8 14.52 -5.29 2.56
N THR A 9 15.35 -6.30 2.80
CA THR A 9 16.04 -7.05 1.73
C THR A 9 15.05 -7.87 0.93
N SER A 10 15.44 -8.31 -0.26
CA SER A 10 14.62 -9.20 -1.11
C SER A 10 14.16 -10.47 -0.38
N GLU A 11 15.05 -11.11 0.38
CA GLU A 11 14.73 -12.28 1.19
C GLU A 11 13.71 -11.98 2.30
N GLN A 12 13.79 -10.81 2.93
CA GLN A 12 12.82 -10.37 3.93
C GLN A 12 11.45 -10.12 3.29
N VAL A 13 11.41 -9.53 2.10
CA VAL A 13 10.17 -9.33 1.34
C VAL A 13 9.49 -10.67 1.03
N SER A 14 10.25 -11.68 0.57
CA SER A 14 9.70 -13.01 0.28
C SER A 14 9.10 -13.68 1.52
N ARG A 15 9.78 -13.60 2.67
CA ARG A 15 9.27 -14.14 3.94
C ARG A 15 8.00 -13.45 4.42
N GLU A 16 7.93 -12.12 4.29
CA GLU A 16 6.72 -11.38 4.63
C GLU A 16 5.56 -11.73 3.69
N ARG A 17 5.81 -11.93 2.40
CA ARG A 17 4.78 -12.41 1.45
C ARG A 17 4.22 -13.77 1.84
N GLU A 18 5.07 -14.75 2.14
CA GLU A 18 4.61 -16.07 2.59
C GLU A 18 3.76 -15.96 3.86
N ARG A 19 4.20 -15.14 4.83
CA ARG A 19 3.47 -14.93 6.08
C ARG A 19 2.10 -14.31 5.85
N VAL A 20 2.00 -13.30 4.99
CA VAL A 20 0.72 -12.68 4.61
C VAL A 20 -0.18 -13.66 3.87
N GLN A 21 0.37 -14.47 2.96
CA GLN A 21 -0.39 -15.49 2.23
C GLN A 21 -1.04 -16.52 3.19
N ILE A 22 -0.27 -17.02 4.17
CA ILE A 22 -0.80 -17.95 5.20
C ILE A 22 -1.90 -17.29 6.05
N LEU A 23 -1.79 -15.99 6.34
CA LEU A 23 -2.80 -15.26 7.11
C LEU A 23 -4.07 -14.97 6.29
N LYS A 24 -3.90 -14.76 4.98
CA LYS A 24 -4.97 -14.55 4.01
C LYS A 24 -5.84 -15.79 3.86
N GLU A 25 -5.21 -16.96 3.72
CA GLU A 25 -5.92 -18.25 3.70
C GLU A 25 -6.74 -18.51 4.97
N LYS A 26 -6.31 -17.93 6.10
CA LYS A 26 -7.03 -18.00 7.38
C LYS A 26 -8.09 -16.91 7.54
N ASN A 27 -8.35 -16.12 6.50
CA ASN A 27 -9.30 -15.01 6.45
C ASN A 27 -9.07 -13.95 7.56
N LYS A 28 -7.79 -13.71 7.91
CA LYS A 28 -7.39 -12.77 8.99
C LYS A 28 -6.87 -11.45 8.47
N CYS A 29 -7.27 -11.08 7.25
CA CYS A 29 -6.73 -9.93 6.52
C CYS A 29 -7.85 -8.99 6.09
N GLU A 30 -7.55 -7.70 6.09
CA GLU A 30 -8.42 -6.65 5.56
C GLU A 30 -7.68 -5.88 4.47
N LEU A 31 -8.39 -5.52 3.40
CA LEU A 31 -7.89 -4.55 2.45
C LEU A 31 -8.02 -3.14 3.04
N LYS A 32 -6.94 -2.38 2.98
CA LYS A 32 -6.90 -0.95 3.33
C LYS A 32 -6.40 -0.17 2.13
N SER A 33 -6.97 1.00 1.90
CA SER A 33 -6.48 1.91 0.87
C SER A 33 -5.98 3.21 1.48
N LEU A 34 -4.94 3.78 0.86
CA LEU A 34 -4.39 5.09 1.17
C LEU A 34 -4.37 5.91 -0.12
N THR A 35 -5.11 7.00 -0.14
CA THR A 35 -5.01 8.00 -1.21
C THR A 35 -3.92 8.99 -0.85
N GLN A 36 -2.96 9.16 -1.75
CA GLN A 36 -1.89 10.14 -1.66
C GLN A 36 -1.95 11.05 -2.89
N HIS A 37 -1.27 12.19 -2.83
CA HIS A 37 -1.21 13.12 -3.95
C HIS A 37 0.25 13.29 -4.35
N LEU A 38 0.56 12.99 -5.61
CA LEU A 38 1.86 13.30 -6.18
C LEU A 38 1.79 14.72 -6.75
N CYS A 39 2.46 15.65 -6.09
CA CYS A 39 2.46 17.05 -6.48
C CYS A 39 3.78 17.44 -7.16
N HIS A 40 3.68 18.15 -8.29
CA HIS A 40 4.81 18.78 -8.96
C HIS A 40 4.51 20.25 -9.24
N ALA A 41 5.55 21.08 -9.24
CA ALA A 41 5.43 22.49 -9.61
C ALA A 41 5.46 22.61 -11.13
N GLU A 42 4.48 23.30 -11.71
CA GLU A 42 4.46 23.64 -13.15
C GLU A 42 5.06 25.02 -13.40
N ALA A 43 4.77 25.97 -12.50
CA ALA A 43 5.26 27.34 -12.55
C ALA A 43 5.43 27.90 -11.12
N PRO A 44 6.10 29.04 -10.94
CA PRO A 44 6.23 29.67 -9.62
C PRO A 44 4.84 29.94 -8.99
N GLY A 45 4.52 29.22 -7.92
CA GLY A 45 3.24 29.34 -7.22
C GLY A 45 2.12 28.42 -7.75
N GLU A 46 2.38 27.63 -8.80
CA GLU A 46 1.42 26.69 -9.37
C GLU A 46 1.86 25.24 -9.15
N TYR A 47 0.99 24.46 -8.52
CA TYR A 47 1.22 23.05 -8.23
C TYR A 47 0.09 22.21 -8.83
N ILE A 48 0.46 21.17 -9.58
CA ILE A 48 -0.47 20.12 -10.00
C ILE A 48 -0.28 18.94 -9.07
N CYS A 49 -1.36 18.49 -8.45
CA CYS A 49 -1.39 17.34 -7.55
C CYS A 49 -2.30 16.27 -8.14
N VAL A 50 -1.72 15.14 -8.56
CA VAL A 50 -2.48 14.01 -9.07
C VAL A 50 -2.72 13.01 -7.94
N PRO A 51 -3.98 12.67 -7.61
CA PRO A 51 -4.26 11.64 -6.62
C PRO A 51 -3.84 10.27 -7.16
N PHE A 52 -3.23 9.46 -6.31
CA PHE A 52 -3.00 8.04 -6.57
C PHE A 52 -3.35 7.22 -5.34
N LYS A 53 -3.87 6.02 -5.55
CA LYS A 53 -4.28 5.10 -4.48
C LYS A 53 -3.20 4.02 -4.32
N ARG A 54 -2.86 3.70 -3.07
CA ARG A 54 -2.11 2.49 -2.69
C ARG A 54 -3.02 1.57 -1.92
N VAL A 55 -2.98 0.28 -2.22
CA VAL A 55 -3.80 -0.73 -1.55
C VAL A 55 -2.89 -1.68 -0.78
N PHE A 56 -3.28 -1.95 0.45
CA PHE A 56 -2.53 -2.78 1.37
C PHE A 56 -3.40 -3.93 1.86
N GLU A 57 -2.83 -5.12 1.89
CA GLU A 57 -3.40 -6.25 2.58
C GLU A 57 -2.83 -6.27 4.01
N LYS A 58 -3.69 -6.01 5.00
CA LYS A 58 -3.30 -5.92 6.40
C LYS A 58 -3.76 -7.16 7.16
N CYS A 59 -2.81 -7.95 7.65
CA CYS A 59 -3.05 -9.20 8.37
C CYS A 59 -2.36 -9.17 9.75
N LEU A 60 -3.11 -9.20 10.85
CA LEU A 60 -2.57 -9.30 12.23
C LEU A 60 -1.26 -8.51 12.51
N GLY A 61 -1.22 -7.23 12.14
CA GLY A 61 -0.06 -6.35 12.37
C GLY A 61 0.97 -6.31 11.23
N HIS A 62 0.82 -7.13 10.20
CA HIS A 62 1.59 -7.09 8.96
C HIS A 62 0.80 -6.35 7.88
N ALA A 63 1.47 -5.52 7.09
CA ALA A 63 0.86 -4.83 5.96
C ALA A 63 1.78 -4.95 4.75
N LEU A 64 1.26 -5.49 3.65
CA LEU A 64 1.97 -5.53 2.37
C LEU A 64 1.20 -4.72 1.34
N GLU A 65 1.93 -3.92 0.57
CA GLU A 65 1.37 -3.24 -0.58
C GLU A 65 1.05 -4.27 -1.67
N VAL A 66 -0.20 -4.27 -2.12
CA VAL A 66 -0.77 -5.15 -3.15
C VAL A 66 -1.42 -4.32 -4.25
N THR A 67 -0.97 -3.08 -4.44
CA THR A 67 -1.44 -2.18 -5.50
C THR A 67 -1.18 -2.84 -6.87
N ASP A 68 -2.26 -3.14 -7.57
CA ASP A 68 -2.30 -3.72 -8.92
C ASP A 68 -3.52 -3.12 -9.64
N ALA A 69 -3.67 -3.34 -10.96
CA ALA A 69 -4.87 -2.98 -11.71
C ALA A 69 -6.13 -3.54 -11.03
N ASP A 70 -6.09 -4.81 -10.64
CA ASP A 70 -7.21 -5.53 -10.03
C ASP A 70 -7.58 -5.01 -8.62
N THR A 71 -6.64 -4.39 -7.90
CA THR A 71 -6.88 -3.85 -6.54
C THR A 71 -7.18 -2.35 -6.56
N ASN A 72 -6.85 -1.64 -7.63
CA ASN A 72 -7.22 -0.23 -7.82
C ASN A 72 -8.71 -0.05 -8.10
N ASP A 73 -9.36 -1.03 -8.72
CA ASP A 73 -10.77 -1.05 -9.11
C ASP A 73 -11.74 -1.50 -8.00
N ILE A 74 -11.41 -1.23 -6.72
CA ILE A 74 -12.46 -1.24 -5.68
C ILE A 74 -13.39 -0.06 -5.97
N GLN A 75 -14.36 -0.31 -6.85
CA GLN A 75 -15.52 0.51 -7.12
C GLN A 75 -16.14 0.85 -5.78
N GLY A 76 -16.10 2.14 -5.43
CA GLY A 76 -17.02 2.67 -4.43
C GLY A 76 -18.43 2.41 -4.95
N SER A 77 -19.15 1.54 -4.26
CA SER A 77 -20.62 1.50 -4.29
C SER A 77 -21.18 2.71 -3.57
#